data_AF-A0A924KQ83-F1
#
_entry.id   AF-A0A924KQ83-F1
#
_cell.length_a   1.000
_cell.length_b   1.000
_cell.length_c   1.000
_cell.angle_alpha   90.00
_cell.angle_beta   90.00
_cell.angle_gamma   90.00
#
_symmetry.space_group_name_H-M   'P 1'
#
loop_
_entity.id
_entity.type
_entity.pdbx_description
1 polymer ?
#
loop_
_entity_poly.entity_id
_entity_poly.type
_entity_poly.pdbx_seq_one_letter_code
_entity_poly.pdbx_strand_id
1 'polypeptide(L)'
;MVHPYETTWYNLIDMTLFTVLMVAAIVLVTRYKEWHRRFVFVAALCLVAPAATRWTLGIPGLNPFQLDIVAYVVMYPFLIALARFDWRELGKLHPATLTSIALVLPFQISSAWIARSTWWNAIAPGLVGPP
;
A
#
# COMPACT_ATOMS: atom_id res chain seq x y z
N MET A 1 -5.78 23.87 2.08
CA MET A 1 -5.44 22.62 2.79
C MET A 1 -4.04 22.79 3.37
N VAL A 2 -3.79 22.41 4.62
CA VAL A 2 -2.47 22.65 5.28
C VAL A 2 -1.34 21.87 4.59
N HIS A 3 -1.66 20.77 3.91
CA HIS A 3 -0.73 19.99 3.08
C HIS A 3 -1.44 19.46 1.81
N PRO A 4 -1.31 20.15 0.66
CA PRO A 4 -2.09 19.82 -0.54
C PRO A 4 -1.66 18.53 -1.26
N TYR A 5 -0.45 18.01 -0.98
CA TYR A 5 0.11 16.85 -1.69
C TYR A 5 0.16 15.56 -0.86
N GLU A 6 -0.50 15.51 0.31
CA GLU A 6 -0.50 14.32 1.17
C GLU A 6 -1.06 13.09 0.45
N THR A 7 -2.25 13.25 -0.14
CA THR A 7 -2.96 12.17 -0.84
C THR A 7 -2.17 11.63 -2.03
N THR A 8 -1.41 12.50 -2.71
CA THR A 8 -0.56 12.09 -3.82
C THR A 8 0.58 11.19 -3.37
N TRP A 9 1.17 11.46 -2.20
CA TRP A 9 2.22 10.61 -1.64
C TRP A 9 1.71 9.20 -1.32
N TYR A 10 0.58 9.08 -0.62
CA TYR A 10 -0.01 7.77 -0.30
C TYR A 10 -0.29 6.95 -1.57
N ASN A 11 -0.93 7.58 -2.57
CA ASN A 11 -1.20 6.94 -3.86
C ASN A 11 0.09 6.52 -4.57
N LEU A 12 1.13 7.37 -4.55
CA LEU A 12 2.41 7.07 -5.21
C LEU A 12 3.09 5.85 -4.58
N ILE A 13 3.11 5.78 -3.24
CA ILE A 13 3.70 4.65 -2.52
C ILE A 13 2.91 3.37 -2.78
N ASP A 14 1.59 3.41 -2.66
CA ASP A 14 0.74 2.23 -2.86
C ASP A 14 0.83 1.70 -4.30
N MET A 15 0.88 2.58 -5.30
CA MET A 15 1.11 2.18 -6.70
C MET A 15 2.51 1.60 -6.91
N THR A 16 3.54 2.18 -6.30
CA THR A 16 4.91 1.67 -6.40
C THR A 16 5.02 0.27 -5.77
N LEU A 17 4.44 0.08 -4.59
CA LEU A 17 4.39 -1.23 -3.92
C LEU A 17 3.65 -2.26 -4.76
N PHE A 18 2.49 -1.88 -5.32
CA PHE A 18 1.75 -2.73 -6.27
C PHE A 18 2.63 -3.15 -7.44
N THR A 19 3.30 -2.20 -8.11
CA THR A 19 4.14 -2.48 -9.27
C THR A 19 5.30 -3.42 -8.91
N VAL A 20 6.00 -3.15 -7.81
CA VAL A 20 7.13 -3.99 -7.36
C VAL A 20 6.66 -5.41 -7.04
N LEU A 21 5.57 -5.56 -6.27
CA LEU A 21 5.04 -6.88 -5.91
C LEU A 21 4.49 -7.63 -7.11
N MET A 22 3.83 -6.95 -8.05
CA MET A 22 3.29 -7.56 -9.27
C MET A 22 4.42 -8.01 -10.20
N VAL A 23 5.46 -7.18 -10.39
CA VAL A 23 6.64 -7.56 -11.17
C VAL A 23 7.33 -8.76 -10.53
N ALA A 24 7.53 -8.75 -9.21
CA ALA A 24 8.10 -9.90 -8.49
C ALA A 24 7.24 -11.17 -8.67
N ALA A 25 5.92 -11.04 -8.62
CA ALA A 25 4.99 -12.15 -8.84
C ALA A 25 5.12 -12.73 -10.26
N ILE A 26 5.23 -11.89 -11.28
CA ILE A 26 5.37 -12.31 -12.69
C ILE A 26 6.72 -13.00 -12.91
N VAL A 27 7.82 -12.40 -12.44
CA VAL A 27 9.17 -12.95 -12.61
C VAL A 27 9.32 -14.32 -11.93
N LEU A 28 8.69 -14.51 -10.77
CA LEU A 28 8.85 -15.72 -9.96
C LEU A 28 7.81 -16.81 -10.27
N VAL A 29 6.83 -16.57 -11.15
CA VAL A 29 5.72 -17.51 -11.40
C VAL A 29 6.18 -18.88 -11.89
N THR A 30 7.24 -18.92 -12.71
CA THR A 30 7.75 -20.16 -13.33
C THR A 30 8.50 -21.04 -12.34
N ARG A 31 9.15 -20.43 -11.34
CA ARG A 31 9.98 -21.13 -10.35
C ARG A 31 9.23 -21.41 -9.04
N TYR A 32 8.37 -20.48 -8.62
CA TYR A 32 7.72 -20.51 -7.32
C TYR A 32 6.25 -20.05 -7.43
N LYS A 33 5.38 -20.96 -7.89
CA LYS A 33 3.92 -20.70 -8.03
C LYS A 33 3.27 -20.19 -6.74
N GLU A 34 3.78 -20.65 -5.60
CA GLU A 34 3.35 -20.22 -4.28
C GLU A 34 3.68 -18.77 -3.94
N TRP A 35 4.84 -18.29 -4.39
CA TRP A 35 5.25 -16.89 -4.21
C TRP A 35 4.38 -15.99 -5.07
N HIS A 36 4.09 -16.40 -6.31
CA HIS A 36 3.21 -15.68 -7.20
C HIS A 36 1.84 -15.41 -6.56
N ARG A 37 1.14 -16.45 -6.06
CA ARG A 37 -0.18 -16.28 -5.43
C ARG A 37 -0.16 -15.29 -4.25
N ARG A 38 0.85 -15.38 -3.40
CA ARG A 38 0.98 -14.52 -2.21
C ARG A 38 1.32 -13.07 -2.59
N PHE A 39 2.22 -12.85 -3.53
CA PHE A 39 2.54 -11.51 -4.02
C PHE A 39 1.40 -10.88 -4.80
N VAL A 40 0.68 -11.62 -5.64
CA VAL A 40 -0.52 -11.10 -6.33
C VAL A 40 -1.57 -10.67 -5.31
N PHE A 41 -1.79 -11.46 -4.26
CA PHE A 41 -2.72 -11.11 -3.19
C PHE A 41 -2.33 -9.81 -2.50
N VAL A 42 -1.08 -9.68 -2.04
CA VAL A 42 -0.63 -8.45 -1.36
C VAL A 42 -0.57 -7.26 -2.31
N ALA A 43 -0.19 -7.46 -3.57
CA ALA A 43 -0.24 -6.41 -4.60
C ALA A 43 -1.68 -5.89 -4.75
N ALA A 44 -2.66 -6.78 -4.88
CA ALA A 44 -4.06 -6.38 -4.98
C ALA A 44 -4.54 -5.59 -3.74
N LEU A 45 -4.07 -5.97 -2.53
CA LEU A 45 -4.35 -5.21 -1.32
C LEU A 45 -3.81 -3.77 -1.36
N CYS A 46 -2.64 -3.55 -1.95
CA CYS A 46 -2.07 -2.20 -2.11
C CYS A 46 -2.95 -1.29 -2.99
N LEU A 47 -3.83 -1.85 -3.85
CA LEU A 47 -4.76 -1.05 -4.64
C LEU A 47 -6.03 -0.63 -3.89
N VAL A 48 -6.32 -1.22 -2.73
CA VAL A 48 -7.55 -0.95 -1.98
C VAL A 48 -7.60 0.50 -1.50
N ALA A 49 -6.52 1.00 -0.91
CA ALA A 49 -6.42 2.40 -0.47
C ALA A 49 -6.58 3.41 -1.61
N PRO A 50 -5.78 3.38 -2.70
CA PRO A 50 -5.93 4.32 -3.81
C PRO A 50 -7.29 4.20 -4.53
N ALA A 51 -7.95 3.04 -4.51
CA ALA A 51 -9.30 2.87 -5.02
C ALA A 51 -10.36 3.50 -4.07
N ALA A 52 -10.23 3.28 -2.77
CA ALA A 52 -11.12 3.85 -1.76
C ALA A 52 -11.06 5.38 -1.75
N THR A 53 -9.86 5.96 -1.82
CA THR A 53 -9.66 7.41 -1.90
C THR A 53 -10.30 7.99 -3.16
N ARG A 54 -10.18 7.32 -4.32
CA ARG A 54 -10.83 7.76 -5.58
C ARG A 54 -12.35 7.77 -5.51
N TRP A 55 -12.95 6.74 -4.91
CA TRP A 55 -14.41 6.71 -4.73
C TRP A 55 -14.86 7.89 -3.86
N THR A 56 -14.16 8.11 -2.75
CA THR A 56 -14.62 8.99 -1.68
C THR A 56 -14.28 10.46 -1.89
N LEU A 57 -13.35 10.80 -2.81
CA LEU A 57 -13.09 12.17 -3.26
C LEU A 57 -14.32 12.88 -3.84
N GLY A 58 -15.32 12.14 -4.33
CA GLY A 58 -16.59 12.70 -4.82
C GLY A 58 -17.59 13.07 -3.73
N ILE A 59 -17.31 12.77 -2.46
CA ILE A 59 -18.25 12.96 -1.35
C ILE A 59 -17.83 14.20 -0.54
N PRO A 60 -18.61 15.30 -0.56
CA PRO A 60 -18.29 16.51 0.20
C PRO A 60 -18.34 16.24 1.71
N GLY A 61 -17.32 16.71 2.43
CA GLY A 61 -17.25 16.65 3.90
C GLY A 61 -16.39 15.53 4.48
N LEU A 62 -15.88 14.61 3.66
CA LEU A 62 -14.92 13.59 4.13
C LEU A 62 -13.49 14.12 4.12
N ASN A 63 -12.78 13.93 5.22
CA ASN A 63 -11.37 14.28 5.32
C ASN A 63 -10.51 13.17 4.65
N PRO A 64 -9.70 13.50 3.62
CA PRO A 64 -8.86 12.52 2.91
C PRO A 64 -7.96 11.69 3.84
N PHE A 65 -7.43 12.31 4.91
CA PHE A 65 -6.57 11.60 5.85
C PHE A 65 -7.31 10.51 6.63
N GLN A 66 -8.58 10.74 7.00
CA GLN A 66 -9.39 9.73 7.69
C GLN A 66 -9.70 8.55 6.77
N LEU A 67 -9.91 8.82 5.48
CA LEU A 67 -10.17 7.80 4.46
C LEU A 67 -8.97 6.89 4.25
N ASP A 68 -7.76 7.46 4.16
CA ASP A 68 -6.53 6.67 4.01
C ASP A 68 -6.29 5.78 5.24
N ILE A 69 -6.53 6.28 6.46
CA ILE A 69 -6.48 5.45 7.69
C ILE A 69 -7.50 4.31 7.62
N VAL A 70 -8.75 4.61 7.27
CA VAL A 70 -9.81 3.59 7.19
C VAL A 70 -9.45 2.52 6.17
N ALA A 71 -8.90 2.90 5.01
CA ALA A 71 -8.49 1.94 4.00
C ALA A 71 -7.35 1.02 4.49
N TYR A 72 -6.35 1.56 5.20
CA TYR A 72 -5.30 0.72 5.80
C TYR A 72 -5.85 -0.20 6.91
N VAL A 73 -6.79 0.29 7.72
CA VAL A 73 -7.50 -0.53 8.71
C VAL A 73 -8.29 -1.67 8.06
N VAL A 74 -8.86 -1.45 6.87
CA VAL A 74 -9.53 -2.51 6.10
C VAL A 74 -8.51 -3.49 5.50
N MET A 75 -7.34 -3.00 5.08
CA MET A 75 -6.30 -3.82 4.45
C MET A 75 -5.60 -4.77 5.44
N TYR A 76 -5.28 -4.31 6.66
CA TYR A 76 -4.50 -5.08 7.62
C TYR A 76 -5.14 -6.43 8.05
N PRO A 77 -6.46 -6.56 8.25
CA PRO A 77 -7.11 -7.84 8.48
C PRO A 77 -6.81 -8.90 7.41
N PHE A 78 -6.73 -8.52 6.14
CA PHE A 78 -6.38 -9.45 5.06
C PHE A 78 -4.91 -9.88 5.10
N LEU A 79 -4.01 -8.96 5.45
CA LEU A 79 -2.59 -9.28 5.65
C LEU A 79 -2.39 -10.20 6.87
N ILE A 80 -3.12 -9.95 7.96
CA ILE A 80 -3.16 -10.81 9.15
C ILE A 80 -3.75 -12.18 8.81
N ALA A 81 -4.82 -12.22 8.02
CA ALA A 81 -5.43 -13.47 7.56
C ALA A 81 -4.46 -14.30 6.73
N LEU A 82 -3.69 -13.67 5.83
CA LEU A 82 -2.63 -14.34 5.07
C LEU A 82 -1.54 -14.90 6.00
N ALA A 83 -1.05 -14.11 6.94
CA ALA A 83 -0.05 -14.55 7.91
C ALA A 83 -0.56 -15.71 8.77
N ARG A 84 -1.82 -15.66 9.20
CA ARG A 84 -2.49 -16.72 9.97
C ARG A 84 -2.70 -17.98 9.13
N PHE A 85 -3.03 -17.82 7.85
CA PHE A 85 -3.17 -18.93 6.90
C PHE A 85 -1.83 -19.64 6.73
N ASP A 86 -0.74 -18.91 6.48
CA ASP A 86 0.60 -19.50 6.35
C ASP A 86 1.03 -20.22 7.63
N TRP A 87 0.76 -19.62 8.80
CA TRP A 87 1.08 -20.25 10.08
C TRP A 87 0.33 -21.57 10.28
N ARG A 88 -0.94 -21.63 9.88
CA ARG A 88 -1.77 -22.84 10.02
C ARG A 88 -1.34 -23.95 9.07
N GLU A 89 -1.01 -23.62 7.83
CA GLU A 89 -0.67 -24.60 6.80
C GLU A 89 0.80 -25.06 6.87
N LEU A 90 1.72 -24.15 7.19
CA LEU A 90 3.17 -24.41 7.11
C LEU A 90 3.84 -24.49 8.48
N GLY A 91 3.15 -24.12 9.57
CA GLY A 91 3.74 -24.00 10.91
C GLY A 91 4.72 -22.83 11.06
N LYS A 92 4.88 -22.00 10.02
CA LYS A 92 5.77 -20.84 9.95
C LYS A 92 5.27 -19.85 8.91
N LEU A 93 5.70 -18.59 8.99
CA LEU A 93 5.41 -17.61 7.93
C LEU A 93 6.15 -17.98 6.65
N HIS A 94 5.44 -17.96 5.53
CA HIS A 94 6.06 -18.18 4.23
C HIS A 94 7.00 -17.00 3.90
N PRO A 95 8.18 -17.23 3.31
CA PRO A 95 9.13 -16.16 3.00
C PRO A 95 8.53 -15.02 2.18
N ALA A 96 7.69 -15.32 1.19
CA ALA A 96 6.99 -14.29 0.40
C ALA A 96 6.07 -13.40 1.26
N THR A 97 5.39 -13.96 2.25
CA THR A 97 4.53 -13.20 3.17
C THR A 97 5.37 -12.34 4.09
N LEU A 98 6.49 -12.86 4.59
CA LEU A 98 7.43 -12.09 5.38
C LEU A 98 8.02 -10.92 4.59
N THR A 99 8.47 -11.15 3.35
CA THR A 99 8.96 -10.10 2.45
C THR A 99 7.88 -9.05 2.19
N SER A 100 6.65 -9.49 1.96
CA SER A 100 5.51 -8.60 1.75
C SER A 100 5.24 -7.71 2.96
N ILE A 101 5.22 -8.28 4.17
CA ILE A 101 5.03 -7.53 5.43
C ILE A 101 6.19 -6.55 5.64
N ALA A 102 7.43 -7.02 5.46
CA ALA A 102 8.64 -6.22 5.64
C ALA A 102 8.76 -5.08 4.62
N LEU A 103 8.13 -5.20 3.45
CA LEU A 103 8.06 -4.14 2.46
C LEU A 103 6.90 -3.19 2.78
N VAL A 104 5.67 -3.71 2.84
CA VAL A 104 4.45 -2.90 2.88
C VAL A 104 4.33 -2.10 4.18
N LEU A 105 4.55 -2.72 5.34
CA LEU A 105 4.32 -2.04 6.62
C LEU A 105 5.24 -0.83 6.82
N PRO A 106 6.57 -0.90 6.63
CA PRO A 106 7.42 0.26 6.82
C PRO A 106 7.06 1.42 5.88
N PHE A 107 6.72 1.15 4.63
CA PHE A 107 6.32 2.18 3.67
C PHE A 107 4.98 2.82 4.02
N GLN A 108 3.98 2.05 4.44
CA GLN A 108 2.67 2.59 4.84
C GLN A 108 2.75 3.37 6.15
N ILE A 109 3.49 2.85 7.13
CA ILE A 109 3.73 3.53 8.39
C ILE A 109 4.46 4.84 8.11
N SER A 110 5.67 4.79 7.52
CA SER A 110 6.49 5.99 7.27
C SER A 110 5.79 7.05 6.41
N SER A 111 4.85 6.66 5.54
CA SER A 111 4.08 7.59 4.71
C SER A 111 3.35 8.67 5.51
N ALA A 112 2.87 8.36 6.73
CA ALA A 112 2.19 9.34 7.58
C ALA A 112 3.08 10.54 7.97
N TRP A 113 4.40 10.32 8.07
CA TRP A 113 5.36 11.37 8.39
C TRP A 113 5.92 12.02 7.12
N ILE A 114 6.20 11.24 6.07
CA ILE A 114 6.79 11.75 4.84
C ILE A 114 5.80 12.63 4.06
N ALA A 115 4.53 12.24 3.99
CA ALA A 115 3.49 13.01 3.32
C ALA A 115 3.33 14.43 3.89
N ARG A 116 3.54 14.59 5.20
CA ARG A 116 3.46 15.88 5.93
C ARG A 116 4.77 16.65 5.97
N SER A 117 5.87 16.03 5.54
CA SER A 117 7.19 16.63 5.61
C SER A 117 7.29 17.86 4.70
N THR A 118 8.09 18.83 5.13
CA THR A 118 8.41 20.01 4.31
C THR A 118 9.15 19.63 3.03
N TRP A 119 9.95 18.57 3.08
CA TRP A 119 10.67 18.02 1.95
C TRP A 119 9.72 17.59 0.81
N TRP A 120 8.73 16.76 1.10
CA TRP A 120 7.79 16.30 0.07
C TRP A 120 6.98 17.48 -0.49
N ASN A 121 6.46 18.35 0.37
CA ASN A 121 5.65 19.49 -0.06
C ASN A 121 6.44 20.54 -0.85
N ALA A 122 7.78 20.56 -0.75
CA ALA A 122 8.64 21.40 -1.58
C ALA A 122 8.90 20.81 -2.98
N ILE A 123 8.94 19.47 -3.10
CA ILE A 123 9.25 18.78 -4.36
C ILE A 123 7.99 18.48 -5.18
N ALA A 124 6.88 18.15 -4.51
CA ALA A 124 5.64 17.73 -5.13
C ALA A 124 5.10 18.70 -6.21
N PRO A 125 5.15 20.04 -6.06
CA PRO A 125 4.70 20.96 -7.10
C PRO A 125 5.46 20.81 -8.42
N GLY A 126 6.76 20.50 -8.37
CA GLY A 126 7.59 20.30 -9.56
C GLY A 126 7.31 18.98 -10.29
N LEU A 127 6.73 17.99 -9.60
CA LEU A 127 6.42 16.68 -10.17
C LEU A 127 4.97 16.55 -10.61
N VAL A 128 4.04 17.13 -9.84
CA VAL A 128 2.59 16.91 -9.96
C VAL A 128 1.89 18.14 -10.55
N GLY A 129 2.51 19.32 -10.45
CA GLY A 129 1.91 20.60 -10.81
C GLY A 129 1.41 21.39 -9.60
N PRO A 130 0.98 22.66 -9.80
CA PRO A 130 0.45 23.50 -8.74
C PRO A 130 -0.84 22.89 -8.13
N PRO A 131 -1.13 23.19 -6.84
CA PRO A 131 -2.28 22.62 -6.13
C PRO A 131 -3.63 23.14 -6.63
#